data_AF-A0AA38I8G1-F1
#
_entry.id   AF-A0AA38I8G1-F1
#
_cell.length_a   1.000
_cell.length_b   1.000
_cell.length_c   1.000
_cell.angle_alpha   90.00
_cell.angle_beta   90.00
_cell.angle_gamma   90.00
#
_symmetry.space_group_name_H-M   'P 1'
#
loop_
_entity.id
_entity.type
_entity.pdbx_description
1 polymer ?
#
loop_
_entity_poly.entity_id
_entity_poly.type
_entity_poly.pdbx_seq_one_letter_code
_entity_poly.pdbx_strand_id
1 'polypeptide(L)'
;MLFLSENYQVRRLKRKSGKLKQADGHTEPFETYLAALKHTHALIGGEITDHQFLDKMREKWTQHKRDAHLVEALAAFQAAMQSICENVILLDRVMFLKERGIECFVVKVTDQGISPRCHALVAVKP
;
A
#
# COMPACT_ATOMS: atom_id res chain seq x y z
N MET A 1 2.58 -21.68 -22.88
CA MET A 1 3.34 -22.37 -21.82
C MET A 1 2.91 -21.76 -20.50
N LEU A 2 2.32 -22.56 -19.63
CA LEU A 2 1.63 -22.14 -18.41
C LEU A 2 2.60 -21.37 -17.49
N PHE A 3 2.28 -20.12 -17.13
CA PHE A 3 2.90 -19.46 -15.97
C PHE A 3 2.46 -20.24 -14.73
N LEU A 4 3.20 -21.29 -14.38
CA LEU A 4 3.17 -21.86 -13.05
C LEU A 4 3.41 -20.70 -12.09
N SER A 5 2.45 -20.47 -11.19
CA SER A 5 2.44 -19.30 -10.33
C SER A 5 3.70 -19.28 -9.46
N GLU A 6 4.66 -18.41 -9.78
CA GLU A 6 5.81 -18.08 -8.91
C GLU A 6 5.37 -17.34 -7.62
N ASN A 7 4.10 -17.46 -7.24
CA ASN A 7 3.50 -16.74 -6.15
C ASN A 7 3.56 -17.60 -4.90
N TYR A 8 4.46 -17.24 -3.98
CA TYR A 8 4.49 -17.83 -2.64
C TYR A 8 3.44 -17.16 -1.75
N GLN A 9 2.75 -17.97 -0.96
CA GLN A 9 1.83 -17.45 0.04
C GLN A 9 2.60 -17.06 1.30
N VAL A 10 2.37 -15.83 1.76
CA VAL A 10 3.05 -15.28 2.93
C VAL A 10 2.01 -14.79 3.92
N ARG A 11 2.08 -15.27 5.16
CA ARG A 11 1.29 -14.77 6.28
C ARG A 11 2.00 -13.59 6.91
N ARG A 12 1.33 -12.45 6.98
CA ARG A 12 1.81 -11.31 7.75
C ARG A 12 1.61 -11.55 9.24
N LEU A 13 2.69 -11.48 10.02
CA LEU A 13 2.72 -11.72 11.47
C LEU A 13 2.40 -10.47 12.29
N LYS A 14 2.69 -9.27 11.74
CA LYS A 14 2.43 -7.97 12.41
C LYS A 14 1.67 -7.03 11.49
N ARG A 15 0.68 -6.31 12.02
CA ARG A 15 -0.14 -5.33 11.26
C ARG A 15 0.68 -4.18 10.69
N LYS A 16 1.76 -3.78 11.38
CA LYS A 16 2.75 -2.81 10.92
C LYS A 16 4.11 -3.48 10.94
N SER A 17 4.83 -3.44 9.82
CA SER A 17 6.27 -3.58 9.88
C SER A 17 6.74 -2.39 10.72
N GLY A 18 7.25 -2.64 11.93
CA GLY A 18 7.72 -1.56 12.79
C GLY A 18 8.73 -0.71 12.01
N LYS A 19 8.84 0.58 12.31
CA LYS A 19 9.97 1.37 11.81
C LYS A 19 11.23 0.69 12.34
N LEU A 20 11.84 -0.18 11.54
CA LEU A 20 13.17 -0.68 11.85
C LEU A 20 14.04 0.58 11.89
N LYS A 21 14.78 0.75 12.99
CA LYS A 21 15.80 1.81 13.08
C LYS A 21 16.58 1.73 11.77
N GLN A 22 16.67 2.86 11.04
CA GLN A 22 17.51 2.92 9.85
C GLN A 22 18.86 2.32 10.25
N ALA A 23 19.25 1.24 9.59
CA ALA A 23 20.58 0.70 9.75
C ALA A 23 21.57 1.83 9.43
N ASP A 24 22.69 1.88 10.16
CA ASP A 24 23.79 2.80 9.87
C ASP A 24 24.03 2.84 8.36
N GLY A 25 24.27 4.03 7.80
CA GLY A 25 24.24 4.36 6.35
C GLY A 25 25.17 3.55 5.44
N HIS A 26 25.77 2.48 5.94
CA HIS A 26 26.60 1.51 5.25
C HIS A 26 25.84 0.29 4.69
N THR A 27 24.58 0.04 5.09
CA THR A 27 23.83 -1.14 4.61
C THR A 27 22.78 -0.76 3.56
N GLU A 28 22.72 -1.48 2.43
CA GLU A 28 21.68 -1.25 1.41
C GLU A 28 20.26 -1.36 2.01
N PRO A 29 19.33 -0.44 1.67
CA PRO A 29 17.97 -0.45 2.21
C PRO A 29 17.20 -1.76 1.97
N PHE A 30 17.45 -2.43 0.84
CA PHE A 30 16.78 -3.67 0.49
C PHE A 30 17.21 -4.86 1.36
N GLU A 31 18.50 -5.00 1.68
CA GLU A 31 18.98 -6.06 2.57
C GLU A 31 18.48 -5.86 4.00
N THR A 32 18.37 -4.60 4.45
CA THR A 32 17.73 -4.26 5.74
C THR A 32 16.26 -4.72 5.76
N TYR A 33 15.54 -4.55 4.64
CA TYR A 33 14.18 -5.05 4.49
C TYR A 33 14.12 -6.59 4.56
N LEU A 34 14.99 -7.30 3.84
CA LEU A 34 15.05 -8.76 3.88
C LEU A 34 15.34 -9.31 5.28
N ALA A 35 16.27 -8.69 6.01
CA ALA A 35 16.60 -9.09 7.38
C ALA A 35 15.41 -8.96 8.34
N ALA A 36 14.50 -8.02 8.09
CA ALA A 36 13.29 -7.79 8.87
C ALA A 36 12.12 -8.73 8.52
N LEU A 37 12.16 -9.41 7.37
CA LEU A 37 11.05 -10.25 6.90
C LEU A 37 10.72 -11.37 7.89
N LYS A 38 11.73 -12.04 8.44
CA LYS A 38 11.56 -13.12 9.44
C LYS A 38 10.76 -12.72 10.69
N HIS A 39 10.71 -11.42 11.01
CA HIS A 39 9.98 -10.90 12.17
C HIS A 39 8.58 -10.38 11.82
N THR A 40 8.28 -10.25 10.54
CA THR A 40 7.07 -9.58 10.04
C THR A 40 6.21 -10.51 9.19
N HIS A 41 6.77 -11.58 8.65
CA HIS A 41 6.17 -12.48 7.68
C HIS A 41 6.62 -13.93 7.92
N ALA A 42 5.76 -14.89 7.56
CA ALA A 42 6.06 -16.31 7.54
C ALA A 42 5.49 -16.95 6.28
N LEU A 43 6.24 -17.86 5.66
CA LEU A 43 5.77 -18.62 4.49
C LEU A 43 4.62 -19.57 4.88
N ILE A 44 3.65 -19.74 3.98
CA ILE A 44 2.53 -20.67 4.11
C ILE A 44 2.66 -21.72 3.00
N GLY A 45 2.56 -23.01 3.37
CA GLY A 45 2.70 -24.12 2.42
C GLY A 45 4.17 -24.42 2.16
N GLY A 46 4.66 -25.52 2.74
CA GLY A 46 6.08 -25.83 2.79
C GLY A 46 6.54 -26.73 1.66
N GLU A 47 6.92 -26.13 0.53
CA GLU A 47 7.82 -26.77 -0.44
C GLU A 47 9.16 -26.03 -0.56
N ILE A 48 9.23 -24.77 -0.09
CA ILE A 48 10.44 -23.94 -0.16
C ILE A 48 10.93 -23.56 1.24
N THR A 49 12.25 -23.46 1.37
CA THR A 49 12.91 -22.96 2.58
C THR A 49 12.97 -21.42 2.58
N ASP A 50 13.07 -20.81 3.76
CA ASP A 50 13.28 -19.36 3.91
C ASP A 50 14.50 -18.87 3.11
N HIS A 51 15.57 -19.68 3.04
CA HIS A 51 16.76 -19.34 2.27
C HIS A 51 16.45 -19.22 0.77
N GLN A 52 15.76 -20.22 0.21
CA GLN A 52 15.36 -20.23 -1.21
C GLN A 52 14.42 -19.05 -1.53
N PHE A 53 13.53 -18.70 -0.60
CA PHE A 53 12.66 -17.52 -0.74
C PHE A 53 13.47 -16.22 -0.79
N LEU A 54 14.42 -16.03 0.13
CA LEU A 54 15.26 -14.83 0.19
C LEU A 54 16.15 -14.70 -1.04
N ASP A 55 16.71 -15.80 -1.54
CA ASP A 55 17.51 -15.78 -2.78
C ASP A 55 16.65 -15.37 -3.98
N LYS A 56 15.43 -15.89 -4.08
CA LYS A 56 14.49 -15.48 -5.14
C LYS A 56 14.11 -14.01 -5.03
N MET A 57 13.93 -13.48 -3.82
CA MET A 57 13.69 -12.05 -3.61
C MET A 57 14.87 -11.19 -4.09
N ARG A 58 16.12 -11.61 -3.82
CA ARG A 58 17.33 -10.92 -4.31
C ARG A 58 17.48 -10.99 -5.82
N GLU A 59 17.15 -12.13 -6.41
CA GLU A 59 17.15 -12.32 -7.87
C GLU A 59 16.19 -11.32 -8.53
N LYS A 60 14.92 -11.27 -8.08
CA LYS A 60 13.91 -10.34 -8.60
C LYS A 60 14.29 -8.88 -8.35
N TRP A 61 14.86 -8.55 -7.19
CA TRP A 61 15.36 -7.20 -6.93
C TRP A 61 16.45 -6.81 -7.92
N THR A 62 17.43 -7.69 -8.17
CA THR A 62 18.51 -7.41 -9.13
C THR A 62 17.98 -7.21 -10.55
N GLN A 63 16.96 -7.98 -10.95
CA GLN A 63 16.30 -7.85 -12.25
C GLN A 63 15.60 -6.49 -12.41
N HIS A 64 14.96 -5.97 -11.36
CA HIS A 64 14.05 -4.82 -11.47
C HIS A 64 14.51 -3.53 -10.78
N LYS A 65 15.61 -3.54 -10.02
CA LYS A 65 16.05 -2.36 -9.23
C LYS A 65 16.31 -1.11 -10.08
N ARG A 66 16.66 -1.27 -11.35
CA ARG A 66 16.86 -0.15 -12.28
C ARG A 66 15.55 0.56 -12.60
N ASP A 67 14.44 -0.16 -12.56
CA ASP A 67 13.09 0.33 -12.85
C ASP A 67 12.36 0.81 -11.59
N ALA A 68 12.98 0.74 -10.41
CA ALA A 68 12.35 1.14 -9.15
C ALA A 68 11.87 2.60 -9.15
N HIS A 69 12.54 3.47 -9.91
CA HIS A 69 12.14 4.87 -10.10
C HIS A 69 10.76 5.01 -10.78
N LEU A 70 10.34 4.04 -11.61
CA LEU A 70 9.01 4.05 -12.22
C LEU A 70 7.92 3.81 -11.17
N VAL A 71 8.20 3.01 -10.14
CA VAL A 71 7.27 2.80 -9.01
C VAL A 71 7.10 4.09 -8.22
N GLU A 72 8.18 4.83 -8.01
CA GLU A 72 8.14 6.14 -7.36
C GLU A 72 7.34 7.16 -8.18
N ALA A 73 7.59 7.25 -9.49
CA ALA A 73 6.85 8.11 -10.39
C ALA A 73 5.34 7.76 -10.41
N LEU A 74 5.01 6.47 -10.46
CA LEU A 74 3.63 6.00 -10.41
C LEU A 74 2.97 6.36 -9.07
N ALA A 75 3.66 6.17 -7.95
CA ALA A 75 3.15 6.51 -6.63
C ALA A 75 2.93 8.03 -6.49
N ALA A 76 3.85 8.85 -7.00
CA ALA A 76 3.70 10.30 -7.03
C ALA A 76 2.50 10.73 -7.87
N PHE A 77 2.33 10.13 -9.06
CA PHE A 77 1.18 10.40 -9.92
C PHE A 77 -0.14 9.99 -9.27
N GLN A 78 -0.20 8.81 -8.65
CA GLN A 78 -1.36 8.35 -7.89
C GLN A 78 -1.69 9.34 -6.76
N ALA A 79 -0.69 9.76 -5.98
CA ALA A 79 -0.89 10.72 -4.90
C ALA A 79 -1.40 12.09 -5.40
N ALA A 80 -0.89 12.57 -6.53
CA ALA A 80 -1.32 13.83 -7.13
C ALA A 80 -2.78 13.78 -7.62
N MET A 81 -3.19 12.67 -8.24
CA MET A 81 -4.57 12.50 -8.73
C MET A 81 -5.57 12.18 -7.63
N GLN A 82 -5.12 11.62 -6.51
CA GLN A 82 -5.99 11.05 -5.49
C GLN A 82 -7.04 12.05 -4.97
N SER A 83 -6.65 13.30 -4.73
CA SER A 83 -7.55 14.37 -4.28
C SER A 83 -8.69 14.64 -5.28
N ILE A 84 -8.37 14.67 -6.58
CA ILE A 84 -9.35 14.92 -7.65
C ILE A 84 -10.34 13.76 -7.71
N CYS A 85 -9.84 12.53 -7.75
CA CYS A 85 -10.68 11.33 -7.81
C CYS A 85 -11.62 11.23 -6.60
N GLU A 86 -11.11 11.55 -5.40
CA GLU A 86 -11.91 11.52 -4.17
C GLU A 86 -13.02 12.59 -4.18
N ASN A 87 -12.73 13.80 -4.67
CA ASN A 87 -13.75 14.85 -4.78
C ASN A 87 -14.85 14.49 -5.78
N VAL A 88 -14.52 13.85 -6.91
CA VAL A 88 -15.50 13.39 -7.89
C VAL A 88 -16.42 12.33 -7.27
N ILE A 89 -15.85 11.35 -6.57
CA ILE A 89 -16.63 10.32 -5.87
C ILE A 89 -17.52 10.93 -4.79
N LEU A 90 -17.00 11.87 -3.99
CA LEU A 90 -17.79 12.53 -2.96
C LEU A 90 -18.96 13.33 -3.56
N LEU A 91 -18.73 14.05 -4.66
CA LEU A 91 -19.76 14.80 -5.35
C LEU A 91 -20.87 13.90 -5.88
N ASP A 92 -20.52 12.80 -6.55
CA ASP A 92 -21.47 11.78 -7.01
C ASP A 92 -22.37 11.29 -5.85
N ARG A 93 -21.76 10.95 -4.71
CA ARG A 93 -22.49 10.48 -3.53
C ARG A 93 -23.38 11.54 -2.90
N VAL A 94 -22.93 12.80 -2.87
CA VAL A 94 -23.77 13.92 -2.39
C VAL A 94 -24.98 14.11 -3.30
N MET A 95 -24.80 14.09 -4.61
CA MET A 95 -25.91 14.25 -5.56
C MET A 95 -26.93 13.13 -5.41
N PHE A 96 -26.47 11.88 -5.33
CA PHE A 96 -27.32 10.72 -5.11
C PHE A 96 -28.17 10.81 -3.82
N LEU A 97 -27.59 11.29 -2.72
CA LEU A 97 -28.33 11.46 -1.46
C LEU A 97 -29.36 12.60 -1.55
N LYS A 98 -28.98 13.72 -2.18
CA LYS A 98 -29.88 14.85 -2.41
C LYS A 98 -31.07 14.49 -3.28
N GLU A 99 -30.86 13.72 -4.35
CA GLU A 99 -31.93 13.21 -5.22
C GLU A 99 -32.93 12.32 -4.46
N ARG A 100 -32.49 11.68 -3.38
CA ARG A 100 -33.32 10.87 -2.48
C ARG A 100 -33.98 11.66 -1.35
N GLY A 101 -33.82 12.98 -1.32
CA GLY A 101 -34.33 13.83 -0.24
C GLY A 101 -33.65 13.60 1.10
N ILE A 102 -32.43 13.02 1.13
CA ILE A 102 -31.66 12.80 2.35
C ILE A 102 -30.79 14.02 2.60
N GLU A 103 -30.90 14.60 3.80
CA GLU A 103 -30.01 15.69 4.21
C GLU A 103 -28.58 15.14 4.38
N CYS A 104 -27.62 15.78 3.71
CA CYS A 104 -26.22 15.37 3.77
C CYS A 104 -25.27 16.56 3.66
N PHE A 105 -24.09 16.42 4.26
CA PHE A 105 -23.03 17.43 4.22
C PHE A 105 -21.65 16.77 4.26
N VAL A 106 -20.64 17.46 3.73
CA VAL A 106 -19.25 16.99 3.70
C VAL A 106 -18.46 17.71 4.79
N VAL A 107 -17.76 16.95 5.62
CA VAL A 107 -16.92 17.49 6.71
C VAL A 107 -15.47 17.09 6.53
N LYS A 108 -14.55 18.00 6.85
CA LYS A 108 -13.12 17.67 6.92
C LYS A 108 -12.83 16.96 8.25
N VAL A 109 -12.32 15.72 8.18
CA VAL A 109 -12.05 14.85 9.35
C VAL A 109 -10.57 14.72 9.69
N THR A 110 -9.65 14.97 8.74
CA THR A 110 -8.21 14.93 8.98
C THR A 110 -7.50 16.07 8.28
N ASP A 111 -6.23 16.28 8.59
CA ASP A 111 -5.39 17.19 7.83
C ASP A 111 -5.03 16.61 6.45
N GLN A 112 -5.01 17.46 5.42
CA GLN A 112 -4.76 17.06 4.04
C GLN A 112 -3.28 16.70 3.79
N GLY A 113 -2.36 17.27 4.57
CA GLY A 113 -0.95 16.90 4.56
C GLY A 113 -0.68 15.54 5.21
N ILE A 114 -1.59 15.06 6.07
CA ILE A 114 -1.52 13.72 6.66
C ILE A 114 -2.17 12.67 5.75
N SER A 115 -3.31 13.00 5.14
CA SER A 115 -4.04 12.09 4.25
C SER A 115 -4.80 12.90 3.20
N PRO A 116 -4.69 12.56 1.90
CA PRO A 116 -5.58 13.13 0.88
C PRO A 116 -7.05 12.78 1.13
N ARG A 117 -7.32 11.64 1.79
CA ARG A 117 -8.65 11.18 2.23
C ARG A 117 -9.11 11.92 3.48
N CYS A 118 -9.32 13.23 3.37
CA CYS A 118 -9.58 14.07 4.53
C CYS A 118 -11.03 14.50 4.70
N HIS A 119 -11.94 14.08 3.82
CA HIS A 119 -13.35 14.43 3.88
C HIS A 119 -14.22 13.20 4.19
N ALA A 120 -15.25 13.39 5.00
CA ALA A 120 -16.30 12.42 5.26
C ALA A 120 -17.65 12.98 4.81
N LEU A 121 -18.47 12.12 4.19
CA LEU A 121 -19.85 12.40 3.88
C LEU A 121 -20.71 11.99 5.07
N VAL A 122 -21.44 12.93 5.65
CA VAL A 122 -22.41 12.71 6.72
C VAL A 122 -23.80 12.81 6.13
N ALA A 123 -24.65 11.82 6.41
CA ALA A 123 -26.04 11.80 6.02
C ALA A 123 -26.90 11.69 7.28
N VAL A 124 -27.93 12.51 7.39
CA VAL A 124 -28.89 12.47 8.49
C VAL A 124 -30.03 11.58 8.06
N LYS A 125 -30.19 10.46 8.75
CA LYS A 125 -31.37 9.61 8.56
C LYS A 125 -32.58 10.33 9.19
N PRO A 126 -33.73 10.42 8.51
CA PRO A 126 -34.96 10.93 9.10
C PRO A 126 -35.38 10.14 10.34
#